data_AF-A0A9P3C649-F1
#
_entry.id   AF-A0A9P3C649-F1
#
_cell.length_a   1.000
_cell.length_b   1.000
_cell.length_c   1.000
_cell.angle_alpha   90.00
_cell.angle_beta   90.00
_cell.angle_gamma   90.00
#
_symmetry.space_group_name_H-M   'P 1'
#
loop_
_entity.id
_entity.type
_entity.pdbx_description
1 polymer ?
#
loop_
_entity_poly.entity_id
_entity_poly.type
_entity_poly.pdbx_seq_one_letter_code
_entity_poly.pdbx_strand_id
1 'polypeptide(L)'
;MASLLGAAYESSDDDATTPQVATATPATKVVAAPEVNTEDPVHMQMMLANTTSNALTYNATYDDLSRPSQGPANPFKPAGSASGLKRKNVPTGFAEEAAISEATFAAQHRTFQSLGYTRNPSAPDQFVGNLNSAAEYGGRDVIQMKPSKEVSAALRAKRQKKGDPSIVEGEGAYVGPWAKYQDDDRLYEEEAALADQELGTDEEFVEEDEELAPAHMPAMSKAATEYQDDASKVETTEFHGSEQFDYLGRTYMHVPRDLDVDLHKEVGSVKNYVPKKLIHTWKSHTKAITSLRFFPSAGHLLLSSAADGKAKIWDVYHSRELLRTFSGHSKAITDTDFHPSGKTFLTASYDRQMKLWDTEYGKCIARFSTGKTPHVLRFNPGADHSHEFLAGMSDKKIVQFDTRSGELVQEYDHHLAAINTITFVDENRRFISTSDDKSLRAWEYGIPVPIKFIAEPYMFALTRAAPHPNGKYVAFQSGDNQIVVYGATDKFRQNRKKSFRGHNNAGYAVDVKISPDGQFIASGDSGGYVCFWDWKTGKMYHKIMAGGKEGGATTCLDWHPQETSKVVTGGLDGVIKYWD
;
A
#
# COMPACT_ATOMS: atom_id res chain seq x y z
N MET A 1 -48.42 -69.74 -5.26
CA MET A 1 -47.64 -70.12 -6.45
C MET A 1 -46.19 -70.31 -5.98
N ALA A 2 -45.91 -71.40 -5.26
CA ALA A 2 -45.49 -72.70 -5.83
C ALA A 2 -44.18 -72.52 -6.62
N SER A 3 -43.00 -72.73 -6.02
CA SER A 3 -42.36 -74.02 -5.65
C SER A 3 -41.83 -74.82 -6.85
N LEU A 4 -40.71 -75.53 -6.59
CA LEU A 4 -40.21 -76.75 -7.26
C LEU A 4 -39.39 -76.50 -8.56
N LEU A 5 -38.26 -77.16 -8.84
CA LEU A 5 -37.73 -78.47 -8.42
C LEU A 5 -36.26 -78.64 -8.88
N GLY A 6 -35.54 -79.58 -8.23
CA GLY A 6 -34.36 -80.30 -8.77
C GLY A 6 -33.08 -80.10 -7.94
N ALA A 7 -32.79 -80.78 -6.82
CA ALA A 7 -32.66 -82.23 -6.54
C ALA A 7 -31.36 -82.87 -7.06
N ALA A 8 -30.52 -83.36 -6.13
CA ALA A 8 -29.84 -84.69 -6.11
C ALA A 8 -28.68 -84.66 -5.08
N TYR A 9 -28.78 -85.32 -3.92
CA TYR A 9 -28.44 -86.75 -3.65
C TYR A 9 -26.93 -86.92 -3.35
N GLU A 10 -26.39 -87.60 -2.33
CA GLU A 10 -26.89 -88.62 -1.37
C GLU A 10 -25.77 -88.95 -0.34
N SER A 11 -26.12 -89.49 0.86
CA SER A 11 -25.45 -90.59 1.62
C SER A 11 -23.99 -90.45 2.12
N SER A 12 -23.47 -91.07 3.20
CA SER A 12 -23.87 -91.65 4.50
C SER A 12 -22.54 -92.13 5.17
N ASP A 13 -22.60 -92.39 6.48
CA ASP A 13 -21.74 -93.28 7.30
C ASP A 13 -20.45 -92.79 8.00
N ASP A 14 -20.55 -92.87 9.33
CA ASP A 14 -19.68 -93.54 10.31
C ASP A 14 -18.28 -93.02 10.71
N ASP A 15 -18.21 -92.77 12.03
CA ASP A 15 -17.22 -93.13 13.06
C ASP A 15 -15.75 -93.53 12.72
N ALA A 16 -14.89 -93.21 13.69
CA ALA A 16 -13.53 -93.73 13.98
C ALA A 16 -12.27 -93.02 13.39
N THR A 17 -11.64 -92.22 14.27
CA THR A 17 -10.19 -92.08 14.59
C THR A 17 -9.13 -92.67 13.64
N THR A 18 -8.11 -91.91 13.19
CA THR A 18 -6.74 -91.73 13.76
C THR A 18 -5.80 -91.20 12.65
N PRO A 19 -4.53 -90.76 12.87
CA PRO A 19 -3.81 -90.42 14.11
C PRO A 19 -3.17 -89.01 14.10
N GLN A 20 -2.72 -88.58 15.28
CA GLN A 20 -1.81 -87.45 15.48
C GLN A 20 -0.48 -87.66 14.74
N VAL A 21 -0.04 -86.62 14.01
CA VAL A 21 1.36 -86.45 13.62
C VAL A 21 1.93 -85.28 14.44
N ALA A 22 2.44 -85.61 15.63
CA ALA A 22 3.40 -84.76 16.29
C ALA A 22 4.74 -84.91 15.56
N THR A 23 5.17 -83.90 14.81
CA THR A 23 6.54 -83.85 14.31
C THR A 23 7.15 -82.48 14.56
N ALA A 24 8.15 -82.53 15.44
CA ALA A 24 9.27 -81.62 15.61
C ALA A 24 8.97 -80.13 15.79
N THR A 25 9.20 -79.66 17.03
CA THR A 25 9.66 -78.29 17.27
C THR A 25 10.76 -77.94 16.26
N PRO A 26 10.57 -76.96 15.36
CA PRO A 26 11.67 -76.50 14.54
C PRO A 26 12.72 -75.91 15.48
N ALA A 27 13.92 -76.50 15.41
CA ALA A 27 15.09 -76.08 16.16
C ALA A 27 15.23 -74.55 16.11
N THR A 28 15.61 -73.95 17.25
CA THR A 28 16.12 -72.58 17.27
C THR A 28 17.22 -72.49 16.22
N LYS A 29 16.93 -71.82 15.11
CA LYS A 29 17.92 -71.54 14.08
C LYS A 29 18.90 -70.56 14.71
N VAL A 30 19.96 -71.08 15.31
CA VAL A 30 21.11 -70.26 15.68
C VAL A 30 21.71 -69.82 14.36
N VAL A 31 21.37 -68.61 13.94
CA VAL A 31 21.93 -67.95 12.77
C VAL A 31 23.38 -67.63 13.12
N ALA A 32 24.28 -68.57 12.83
CA ALA A 32 25.72 -68.47 13.11
C ALA A 32 26.43 -67.42 12.24
N ALA A 33 25.72 -66.81 11.30
CA ALA A 33 26.12 -65.63 10.55
C ALA A 33 24.95 -64.66 10.59
N PRO A 34 24.93 -63.61 11.45
CA PRO A 34 24.02 -62.49 11.21
C PRO A 34 24.20 -62.06 9.74
N GLU A 35 23.15 -61.64 9.05
CA GLU A 35 23.28 -61.08 7.71
C GLU A 35 24.14 -59.81 7.78
N VAL A 36 25.45 -60.00 7.77
CA VAL A 36 26.45 -58.98 7.51
C VAL A 36 26.46 -58.88 6.01
N ASN A 37 25.54 -58.08 5.48
CA ASN A 37 25.54 -57.78 4.06
C ASN A 37 26.80 -56.93 3.78
N THR A 38 27.80 -57.56 3.17
CA THR A 38 29.12 -56.96 2.89
C THR A 38 29.14 -56.11 1.63
N GLU A 39 27.99 -55.89 0.99
CA GLU A 39 27.85 -55.07 -0.20
C GLU A 39 27.34 -53.67 0.16
N ASP A 40 28.23 -52.70 -0.07
CA ASP A 40 28.09 -51.25 -0.04
C ASP A 40 27.25 -50.60 1.09
N PRO A 41 27.82 -49.65 1.86
CA PRO A 41 27.04 -48.86 2.82
C PRO A 41 25.87 -48.12 2.15
N VAL A 42 25.93 -47.91 0.83
CA VAL A 42 24.86 -47.36 0.01
C VAL A 42 23.64 -48.29 -0.04
N HIS A 43 23.81 -49.60 -0.14
CA HIS A 43 22.70 -50.55 -0.22
C HIS A 43 22.02 -50.73 1.14
N MET A 44 22.79 -50.68 2.24
CA MET A 44 22.25 -50.66 3.61
C MET A 44 21.52 -49.35 3.91
N GLN A 45 22.03 -48.22 3.41
CA GLN A 45 21.39 -46.90 3.49
C GLN A 45 20.17 -46.80 2.54
N MET A 46 20.12 -47.61 1.48
CA MET A 46 18.93 -47.80 0.66
C MET A 46 17.89 -48.61 1.42
N MET A 47 18.25 -49.76 2.04
CA MET A 47 17.30 -50.59 2.80
C MET A 47 16.73 -49.89 4.04
N LEU A 48 17.56 -49.10 4.73
CA LEU A 48 17.13 -48.29 5.86
C LEU A 48 16.58 -46.97 5.31
N ALA A 49 15.28 -46.95 5.03
CA ALA A 49 14.55 -45.73 4.71
C ALA A 49 14.96 -44.63 5.70
N ASN A 50 15.69 -43.62 5.20
CA ASN A 50 16.11 -42.50 6.03
C ASN A 50 14.84 -41.92 6.63
N THR A 51 14.76 -41.87 7.97
CA THR A 51 13.52 -41.45 8.63
C THR A 51 13.09 -40.11 8.06
N THR A 52 13.99 -39.17 7.76
CA THR A 52 13.68 -37.81 7.28
C THR A 52 13.21 -37.70 5.83
N SER A 53 13.44 -38.69 4.97
CA SER A 53 13.06 -38.61 3.54
C SER A 53 11.61 -39.02 3.32
N ASN A 54 10.86 -38.21 2.57
CA ASN A 54 9.44 -38.46 2.28
C ASN A 54 9.19 -39.18 0.95
N ALA A 55 10.22 -39.46 0.14
CA ALA A 55 10.11 -40.15 -1.14
C ALA A 55 11.10 -41.32 -1.17
N LEU A 56 10.59 -42.51 -1.55
CA LEU A 56 11.39 -43.71 -1.74
C LEU A 56 11.54 -43.96 -3.25
N THR A 57 12.75 -44.33 -3.67
CA THR A 57 13.07 -44.66 -5.06
C THR A 57 12.84 -46.13 -5.39
N TYR A 58 12.49 -46.95 -4.39
CA TYR A 58 12.23 -48.37 -4.51
C TYR A 58 11.05 -48.78 -3.60
N ASN A 59 10.44 -49.92 -3.89
CA ASN A 59 9.34 -50.46 -3.09
C ASN A 59 9.92 -51.20 -1.87
N ALA A 60 9.86 -50.57 -0.69
CA ALA A 60 10.29 -51.17 0.57
C ALA A 60 9.26 -52.17 1.11
N THR A 61 9.71 -53.15 1.90
CA THR A 61 8.80 -54.08 2.59
C THR A 61 8.09 -53.39 3.76
N TYR A 62 6.92 -53.91 4.16
CA TYR A 62 6.19 -53.37 5.32
C TYR A 62 7.02 -53.44 6.60
N ASP A 63 7.75 -54.55 6.81
CA ASP A 63 8.59 -54.71 7.99
C ASP A 63 9.69 -53.64 8.04
N ASP A 64 10.31 -53.31 6.90
CA ASP A 64 11.36 -52.28 6.83
C ASP A 64 10.80 -50.86 7.00
N LEU A 65 9.63 -50.53 6.44
CA LEU A 65 9.02 -49.20 6.51
C LEU A 65 8.43 -48.88 7.88
N SER A 66 7.88 -49.89 8.56
CA SER A 66 7.17 -49.73 9.84
C SER A 66 8.08 -49.85 11.07
N ARG A 67 9.39 -50.07 10.89
CA ARG A 67 10.32 -50.19 12.02
C ARG A 67 10.30 -48.91 12.87
N PRO A 68 10.13 -49.02 14.20
CA PRO A 68 10.15 -47.85 15.07
C PRO A 68 11.56 -47.27 15.13
N SER A 69 11.66 -45.94 15.23
CA SER A 69 12.93 -45.26 15.49
C SER A 69 13.49 -45.71 16.84
N GLN A 70 14.72 -46.22 16.87
CA GLN A 70 15.38 -46.64 18.11
C GLN A 70 16.02 -45.46 18.84
N GLY A 71 16.08 -45.54 20.18
CA GLY A 71 16.69 -44.55 21.06
C GLY A 71 15.68 -43.83 21.97
N PRO A 72 16.15 -43.13 23.03
CA PRO A 72 15.27 -42.37 23.91
C PRO A 72 14.66 -41.17 23.16
N ALA A 73 13.39 -40.88 23.45
CA ALA A 73 12.74 -39.67 22.94
C ALA A 73 13.45 -38.43 23.49
N ASN A 74 13.72 -37.44 22.64
CA ASN A 74 14.38 -36.20 23.05
C ASN A 74 13.44 -35.38 23.98
N PRO A 75 13.82 -35.16 25.26
CA PRO A 75 12.97 -34.46 26.24
C PRO A 75 12.91 -32.94 26.04
N PHE A 76 13.80 -32.36 25.23
CA PHE A 76 13.86 -30.91 24.98
C PHE A 76 12.94 -30.45 23.85
N LYS A 77 12.19 -31.38 23.26
CA LYS A 77 11.15 -31.04 22.28
C LYS A 77 9.93 -30.52 23.04
N PRO A 78 9.45 -29.28 22.78
CA PRO A 78 8.32 -28.71 23.52
C PRO A 78 7.10 -29.63 23.39
N ALA A 79 6.26 -29.69 24.43
CA ALA A 79 5.13 -30.63 24.53
C ALA A 79 4.16 -30.57 23.33
N GLY A 80 4.11 -29.45 22.60
CA GLY A 80 3.40 -29.31 21.33
C GLY A 80 4.01 -30.04 20.11
N SER A 81 5.20 -30.62 20.26
CA SER A 81 5.81 -31.58 19.33
C SER A 81 5.96 -32.99 19.91
N ALA A 82 5.61 -33.17 21.19
CA ALA A 82 5.55 -34.46 21.87
C ALA A 82 4.14 -35.10 21.80
N SER A 83 3.09 -34.29 21.61
CA SER A 83 1.76 -34.80 21.24
C SER A 83 1.71 -35.10 19.73
N GLY A 84 2.00 -36.35 19.37
CA GLY A 84 1.37 -37.11 18.27
C GLY A 84 1.35 -36.61 16.81
N LEU A 85 1.51 -35.32 16.53
CA LEU A 85 1.54 -34.76 15.19
C LEU A 85 2.96 -34.89 14.64
N LYS A 86 3.21 -36.12 14.20
CA LYS A 86 4.29 -36.54 13.32
C LYS A 86 4.49 -35.47 12.24
N ARG A 87 5.60 -34.74 12.32
CA ARG A 87 6.17 -33.87 11.26
C ARG A 87 5.21 -32.83 10.71
N LYS A 88 5.42 -31.57 11.09
CA LYS A 88 4.73 -30.45 10.48
C LYS A 88 5.34 -30.15 9.11
N ASN A 89 4.52 -30.06 8.07
CA ASN A 89 4.91 -29.51 6.76
C ASN A 89 4.67 -28.00 6.71
N VAL A 90 3.66 -27.51 7.46
CA VAL A 90 3.33 -26.10 7.64
C VAL A 90 3.42 -25.72 9.12
N PRO A 91 3.69 -24.45 9.50
CA PRO A 91 3.92 -24.07 10.90
C PRO A 91 2.83 -24.52 11.89
N THR A 92 1.58 -24.58 11.41
CA THR A 92 0.40 -24.97 12.18
C THR A 92 0.16 -26.49 12.23
N GLY A 93 0.70 -27.29 11.31
CA GLY A 93 0.37 -28.71 11.20
C GLY A 93 0.94 -29.44 9.98
N PHE A 94 0.36 -30.58 9.63
CA PHE A 94 0.67 -31.32 8.40
C PHE A 94 -0.47 -31.13 7.40
N ALA A 95 -0.13 -30.66 6.21
CA ALA A 95 -1.07 -30.46 5.11
C ALA A 95 -0.60 -31.30 3.91
N GLU A 96 -1.47 -32.18 3.43
CA GLU A 96 -1.27 -33.03 2.26
C GLU A 96 -2.49 -32.91 1.33
N GLU A 97 -2.27 -33.16 0.05
CA GLU A 97 -3.34 -33.18 -0.94
C GLU A 97 -4.12 -34.50 -0.82
N ALA A 98 -5.40 -34.41 -0.47
CA ALA A 98 -6.29 -35.56 -0.32
C ALA A 98 -7.33 -35.61 -1.45
N ALA A 99 -7.47 -36.76 -2.10
CA ALA A 99 -8.49 -36.99 -3.13
C ALA A 99 -9.77 -37.58 -2.50
N ILE A 100 -10.67 -36.71 -2.05
CA ILE A 100 -11.98 -37.08 -1.49
C ILE A 100 -13.08 -36.73 -2.48
N SER A 101 -14.11 -37.57 -2.60
CA SER A 101 -15.28 -37.24 -3.42
C SER A 101 -16.00 -36.01 -2.87
N GLU A 102 -16.29 -35.03 -3.72
CA GLU A 102 -17.00 -33.81 -3.32
C GLU A 102 -18.36 -34.12 -2.66
N ALA A 103 -19.07 -35.12 -3.18
CA ALA A 103 -20.35 -35.54 -2.64
C ALA A 103 -20.22 -36.09 -1.21
N THR A 104 -19.18 -36.88 -0.92
CA THR A 104 -18.97 -37.42 0.43
C THR A 104 -18.50 -36.33 1.38
N PHE A 105 -17.60 -35.45 0.95
CA PHE A 105 -17.15 -34.31 1.75
C PHE A 105 -18.30 -33.36 2.11
N ALA A 106 -19.11 -32.95 1.13
CA ALA A 106 -20.22 -32.05 1.36
C ALA A 106 -21.32 -32.67 2.24
N ALA A 107 -21.56 -33.98 2.11
CA ALA A 107 -22.49 -34.71 2.97
C ALA A 107 -22.03 -34.70 4.43
N GLN A 108 -20.76 -35.06 4.68
CA GLN A 108 -20.18 -35.10 6.02
C GLN A 108 -20.08 -33.70 6.65
N HIS A 109 -19.67 -32.69 5.87
CA HIS A 109 -19.60 -31.29 6.32
C HIS A 109 -20.97 -30.73 6.73
N ARG A 110 -22.02 -30.96 5.92
CA ARG A 110 -23.39 -30.55 6.27
C ARG A 110 -23.92 -31.29 7.48
N THR A 111 -23.60 -32.58 7.59
CA THR A 111 -23.98 -33.41 8.75
C THR A 111 -23.37 -32.86 10.03
N PHE A 112 -22.10 -32.44 10.00
CA PHE A 112 -21.48 -31.78 11.14
C PHE A 112 -22.15 -30.45 11.49
N GLN A 113 -22.46 -29.60 10.51
CA GLN A 113 -23.09 -28.31 10.76
C GLN A 113 -24.52 -28.42 11.31
N SER A 114 -25.31 -29.38 10.83
CA SER A 114 -26.72 -29.50 11.24
C SER A 114 -26.94 -30.40 12.45
N LEU A 115 -26.16 -31.48 12.59
CA LEU A 115 -26.35 -32.49 13.63
C LEU A 115 -25.21 -32.51 14.66
N GLY A 116 -24.12 -31.78 14.44
CA GLY A 116 -23.00 -31.70 15.36
C GLY A 116 -22.07 -32.92 15.37
N TYR A 117 -22.25 -33.89 14.45
CA TYR A 117 -21.36 -35.05 14.32
C TYR A 117 -21.05 -35.38 12.87
N THR A 118 -19.93 -36.07 12.64
CA THR A 118 -19.49 -36.56 11.33
C THR A 118 -18.59 -37.77 11.49
N ARG A 119 -18.37 -38.55 10.43
CA ARG A 119 -17.33 -39.58 10.42
C ARG A 119 -15.95 -38.94 10.35
N ASN A 120 -14.99 -39.52 11.06
CA ASN A 120 -13.61 -39.06 11.03
C ASN A 120 -12.99 -39.35 9.66
N PRO A 121 -12.50 -38.34 8.92
CA PRO A 121 -11.86 -38.57 7.62
C PRO A 121 -10.57 -39.41 7.72
N SER A 122 -9.89 -39.42 8.88
CA SER A 122 -8.68 -40.21 9.11
C SER A 122 -8.96 -41.62 9.63
N ALA A 123 -10.14 -41.87 10.19
CA ALA A 123 -10.54 -43.16 10.77
C ALA A 123 -12.04 -43.40 10.49
N PRO A 124 -12.40 -44.01 9.35
CA PRO A 124 -13.78 -44.03 8.87
C PRO A 124 -14.78 -44.72 9.81
N ASP A 125 -14.29 -45.59 10.71
CA ASP A 125 -15.10 -46.32 11.69
C ASP A 125 -15.43 -45.51 12.95
N GLN A 126 -14.88 -44.30 13.10
CA GLN A 126 -15.06 -43.46 14.29
C GLN A 126 -15.84 -42.19 13.97
N PHE A 127 -16.79 -41.83 14.84
CA PHE A 127 -17.51 -40.55 14.77
C PHE A 127 -16.80 -39.47 15.61
N VAL A 128 -16.86 -38.22 15.14
CA VAL A 128 -16.27 -37.04 15.77
C VAL A 128 -17.34 -35.96 15.94
N GLY A 129 -17.26 -35.20 17.03
CA GLY A 129 -18.23 -34.20 17.42
C GLY A 129 -19.10 -34.67 18.59
N ASN A 130 -20.39 -34.39 18.52
CA ASN A 130 -21.34 -34.80 19.55
C ASN A 130 -21.74 -36.28 19.38
N LEU A 131 -21.16 -37.14 20.23
CA LEU A 131 -21.39 -38.59 20.19
C LEU A 131 -22.82 -38.98 20.59
N ASN A 132 -23.50 -38.17 21.40
CA ASN A 132 -24.88 -38.44 21.83
C ASN A 132 -25.85 -38.33 20.65
N SER A 133 -25.73 -37.26 19.85
CA SER A 133 -26.49 -37.10 18.62
C SER A 133 -26.16 -38.19 17.59
N ALA A 134 -24.90 -38.62 17.51
CA ALA A 134 -24.52 -39.71 16.61
C ALA A 134 -25.21 -41.03 16.98
N ALA A 135 -25.37 -41.31 18.28
CA ALA A 135 -26.09 -42.48 18.79
C ALA A 135 -27.61 -42.37 18.57
N GLU A 136 -28.20 -41.21 18.85
CA GLU A 136 -29.64 -40.94 18.68
C GLU A 136 -30.09 -41.13 17.22
N TYR A 137 -29.28 -40.63 16.29
CA TYR A 137 -29.56 -40.66 14.86
C TYR A 137 -28.98 -41.88 14.13
N GLY A 138 -28.33 -42.80 14.86
CA GLY A 138 -27.75 -44.03 14.32
C GLY A 138 -26.65 -43.78 13.27
N GLY A 139 -25.90 -42.68 13.38
CA GLY A 139 -24.77 -42.36 12.51
C GLY A 139 -25.13 -42.09 11.04
N ARG A 140 -26.37 -41.67 10.76
CA ARG A 140 -26.86 -41.35 9.41
C ARG A 140 -26.46 -39.94 8.99
N ASP A 141 -26.22 -39.75 7.69
CA ASP A 141 -25.94 -38.43 7.12
C ASP A 141 -27.24 -37.65 6.85
N VAL A 142 -27.14 -36.32 6.72
CA VAL A 142 -28.27 -35.43 6.39
C VAL A 142 -29.00 -35.85 5.12
N ILE A 143 -28.28 -36.41 4.14
CA ILE A 143 -28.86 -36.88 2.88
C ILE A 143 -29.71 -38.15 3.09
N GLN A 144 -29.32 -39.00 4.03
CA GLN A 144 -30.03 -40.24 4.35
C GLN A 144 -31.21 -39.98 5.30
N MET A 145 -31.16 -38.89 6.05
CA MET A 145 -32.27 -38.47 6.90
C MET A 145 -33.46 -38.01 6.05
N LYS A 146 -34.58 -38.69 6.26
CA LYS A 146 -35.88 -38.21 5.81
C LYS A 146 -36.69 -37.87 7.05
N PRO A 147 -37.24 -36.66 7.17
CA PRO A 147 -38.10 -36.32 8.29
C PRO A 147 -39.29 -37.28 8.30
N SER A 148 -39.76 -37.67 9.49
CA SER A 148 -40.98 -38.46 9.59
C SER A 148 -42.16 -37.66 9.03
N LYS A 149 -43.14 -38.37 8.46
CA LYS A 149 -44.36 -37.72 7.92
C LYS A 149 -45.06 -36.88 8.99
N GLU A 150 -45.03 -37.34 10.24
CA GLU A 150 -45.61 -36.64 11.39
C GLU A 150 -44.88 -35.33 11.72
N VAL A 151 -43.54 -35.34 11.77
CA VAL A 151 -42.74 -34.12 12.02
C VAL A 151 -42.91 -33.11 10.88
N SER A 152 -42.92 -33.57 9.63
CA SER A 152 -43.16 -32.68 8.49
C SER A 152 -44.59 -32.13 8.44
N ALA A 153 -45.59 -32.89 8.90
CA ALA A 153 -46.97 -32.43 9.01
C ALA A 153 -47.12 -31.40 10.15
N ALA A 154 -46.51 -31.65 11.30
CA ALA A 154 -46.48 -30.71 12.42
C ALA A 154 -45.82 -29.38 12.03
N LEU A 155 -44.69 -29.44 11.33
CA LEU A 155 -43.98 -28.25 10.86
C LEU A 155 -44.78 -27.51 9.77
N ARG A 156 -45.45 -28.23 8.85
CA ARG A 156 -46.36 -27.61 7.86
C ARG A 156 -47.61 -27.00 8.48
N ALA A 157 -48.14 -27.57 9.55
CA ALA A 157 -49.30 -27.03 10.26
C ALA A 157 -49.00 -25.68 10.91
N LYS A 158 -47.76 -25.47 11.36
CA LYS A 158 -47.26 -24.20 11.90
C LYS A 158 -46.98 -23.14 10.83
N ARG A 159 -46.97 -23.50 9.55
CA ARG A 159 -46.67 -22.58 8.46
C ARG A 159 -47.92 -21.85 7.99
N GLN A 160 -47.82 -20.56 7.74
CA GLN A 160 -48.88 -19.77 7.11
C GLN A 160 -49.28 -20.39 5.75
N LYS A 161 -50.55 -20.18 5.35
CA LYS A 161 -51.05 -20.66 4.06
C LYS A 161 -50.33 -19.94 2.92
N LYS A 162 -50.18 -20.64 1.78
CA LYS A 162 -49.44 -20.17 0.60
C LYS A 162 -50.05 -18.93 -0.07
N GLY A 163 -51.35 -18.68 0.14
CA GLY A 163 -52.12 -17.64 -0.55
C GLY A 163 -52.37 -17.96 -2.03
N ASP A 164 -53.21 -17.16 -2.67
CA ASP A 164 -53.56 -17.33 -4.09
C ASP A 164 -52.80 -16.32 -4.97
N PRO A 165 -52.13 -16.76 -6.06
CA PRO A 165 -51.25 -15.92 -6.88
C PRO A 165 -51.94 -14.77 -7.61
N SER A 166 -53.27 -14.72 -7.63
CA SER A 166 -54.06 -13.62 -8.20
C SER A 166 -54.28 -12.46 -7.22
N ILE A 167 -54.04 -12.68 -5.92
CA ILE A 167 -54.26 -11.69 -4.87
C ILE A 167 -52.90 -11.07 -4.52
N VAL A 168 -52.74 -9.78 -4.85
CA VAL A 168 -51.47 -9.06 -4.71
C VAL A 168 -51.27 -8.56 -3.28
N GLU A 169 -52.30 -8.01 -2.63
CA GLU A 169 -52.23 -7.44 -1.28
C GLU A 169 -53.50 -7.78 -0.49
N GLY A 170 -53.36 -7.95 0.84
CA GLY A 170 -54.47 -8.18 1.76
C GLY A 170 -54.65 -9.63 2.21
N GLU A 171 -55.83 -9.94 2.77
CA GLU A 171 -56.13 -11.26 3.35
C GLU A 171 -56.14 -12.34 2.25
N GLY A 172 -55.20 -13.29 2.32
CA GLY A 172 -55.02 -14.32 1.29
C GLY A 172 -54.01 -13.98 0.19
N ALA A 173 -53.25 -12.89 0.33
CA ALA A 173 -52.17 -12.53 -0.58
C ALA A 173 -51.14 -13.66 -0.76
N TYR A 174 -50.58 -13.77 -1.97
CA TYR A 174 -49.65 -14.84 -2.31
C TYR A 174 -48.29 -14.65 -1.65
N VAL A 175 -48.01 -15.48 -0.64
CA VAL A 175 -46.69 -15.53 0.02
C VAL A 175 -45.84 -16.68 -0.53
N GLY A 176 -46.46 -17.71 -1.12
CA GLY A 176 -45.70 -18.76 -1.83
C GLY A 176 -44.73 -19.55 -0.92
N PRO A 177 -43.50 -19.83 -1.39
CA PRO A 177 -42.41 -20.37 -0.57
C PRO A 177 -41.97 -19.49 0.61
N TRP A 178 -42.35 -18.21 0.64
CA TRP A 178 -41.96 -17.25 1.69
C TRP A 178 -42.93 -17.20 2.88
N ALA A 179 -43.97 -18.05 2.90
CA ALA A 179 -44.91 -18.12 4.02
C ALA A 179 -44.19 -18.45 5.34
N LYS A 180 -44.34 -17.55 6.32
CA LYS A 180 -43.68 -17.60 7.64
C LYS A 180 -44.25 -18.71 8.54
N TYR A 181 -43.54 -19.05 9.60
CA TYR A 181 -44.03 -19.95 10.66
C TYR A 181 -44.65 -19.14 11.79
N GLN A 182 -45.76 -19.61 12.36
CA GLN A 182 -46.51 -18.91 13.42
C GLN A 182 -45.72 -18.73 14.72
N ASP A 183 -44.74 -19.60 14.98
CA ASP A 183 -43.89 -19.47 16.18
C ASP A 183 -42.91 -18.29 16.08
N ASP A 184 -42.52 -17.86 14.87
CA ASP A 184 -41.62 -16.69 14.68
C ASP A 184 -42.31 -15.37 15.06
N ASP A 185 -43.64 -15.28 14.86
CA ASP A 185 -44.41 -14.08 15.21
C ASP A 185 -44.55 -13.95 16.75
N ARG A 186 -44.67 -15.06 17.49
CA ARG A 186 -44.71 -15.05 18.97
C ARG A 186 -43.38 -14.67 19.60
N LEU A 187 -42.26 -15.15 19.06
CA LEU A 187 -40.94 -14.80 19.58
C LEU A 187 -40.63 -13.31 19.36
N TYR A 188 -41.02 -12.75 18.21
CA TYR A 188 -40.89 -11.31 17.94
C TYR A 188 -41.81 -10.45 18.81
N GLU A 189 -43.05 -10.90 19.04
CA GLU A 189 -44.00 -10.18 19.90
C GLU A 189 -43.64 -10.30 21.39
N GLU A 190 -43.12 -11.44 21.85
CA GLU A 190 -42.61 -11.62 23.23
C GLU A 190 -41.30 -10.84 23.46
N GLU A 191 -40.36 -10.82 22.50
CA GLU A 191 -39.15 -9.97 22.57
C GLU A 191 -39.50 -8.48 22.52
N ALA A 192 -40.46 -8.07 21.69
CA ALA A 192 -40.91 -6.67 21.64
C ALA A 192 -41.66 -6.27 22.92
N ALA A 193 -42.44 -7.17 23.51
CA ALA A 193 -43.16 -6.93 24.76
C ALA A 193 -42.23 -6.92 25.98
N LEU A 194 -41.19 -7.78 26.02
CA LEU A 194 -40.15 -7.74 27.05
C LEU A 194 -39.31 -6.47 26.95
N ALA A 195 -38.93 -6.04 25.73
CA ALA A 195 -38.18 -4.81 25.51
C ALA A 195 -38.94 -3.54 25.93
N ASP A 196 -40.27 -3.51 25.77
CA ASP A 196 -41.12 -2.40 26.25
C ASP A 196 -41.37 -2.45 27.77
N GLN A 197 -41.23 -3.61 28.41
CA GLN A 197 -41.52 -3.82 29.83
C GLN A 197 -40.29 -3.64 30.74
N GLU A 198 -39.07 -3.89 30.23
CA GLU A 198 -37.79 -3.67 30.95
C GLU A 198 -37.33 -2.20 30.95
N LEU A 199 -37.90 -1.34 30.10
CA LEU A 199 -37.56 0.10 30.03
C LEU A 199 -37.98 0.92 31.28
N GLY A 200 -38.71 0.30 32.22
CA GLY A 200 -39.20 0.94 33.44
C GLY A 200 -38.46 0.58 34.73
N THR A 201 -37.54 -0.40 34.70
CA THR A 201 -36.89 -0.91 35.93
C THR A 201 -35.36 -1.02 35.86
N ASP A 202 -34.74 -0.85 34.69
CA ASP A 202 -33.29 -1.04 34.49
C ASP A 202 -32.47 0.26 34.61
N GLU A 203 -32.76 1.13 35.58
CA GLU A 203 -31.85 2.25 35.90
C GLU A 203 -30.67 1.85 36.81
N GLU A 204 -30.67 0.65 37.40
CA GLU A 204 -29.64 0.23 38.36
C GLU A 204 -28.68 -0.87 37.85
N PHE A 205 -28.94 -1.48 36.70
CA PHE A 205 -28.07 -2.55 36.14
C PHE A 205 -27.18 -2.07 34.98
N VAL A 206 -27.37 -0.83 34.50
CA VAL A 206 -26.60 -0.24 33.38
C VAL A 206 -25.19 0.20 33.82
N GLU A 207 -24.92 0.39 35.11
CA GLU A 207 -23.60 0.85 35.57
C GLU A 207 -22.51 -0.24 35.57
N GLU A 208 -22.85 -1.55 35.61
CA GLU A 208 -21.83 -2.62 35.62
C GLU A 208 -21.54 -3.25 34.24
N ASP A 209 -22.46 -3.20 33.26
CA ASP A 209 -22.23 -3.74 31.91
C ASP A 209 -21.61 -2.74 30.92
N GLU A 210 -21.48 -1.45 31.29
CA GLU A 210 -20.75 -0.45 30.48
C GLU A 210 -19.23 -0.68 30.44
N GLU A 211 -18.65 -1.52 31.31
CA GLU A 211 -17.21 -1.82 31.28
C GLU A 211 -16.82 -3.06 30.45
N LEU A 212 -17.76 -3.90 29.99
CA LEU A 212 -17.38 -5.20 29.39
C LEU A 212 -18.17 -5.69 28.15
N ALA A 213 -18.96 -4.84 27.49
CA ALA A 213 -19.48 -5.15 26.15
C ALA A 213 -18.51 -4.64 25.05
N PRO A 214 -18.05 -5.48 24.10
CA PRO A 214 -17.28 -5.01 22.96
C PRO A 214 -18.16 -4.09 22.12
N ALA A 215 -17.75 -2.82 22.04
CA ALA A 215 -18.45 -1.73 21.37
C ALA A 215 -19.29 -2.20 20.17
N HIS A 216 -20.61 -2.00 20.27
CA HIS A 216 -21.47 -1.91 19.11
C HIS A 216 -20.90 -0.79 18.23
N MET A 217 -20.08 -1.15 17.23
CA MET A 217 -19.66 -0.17 16.24
C MET A 217 -20.93 0.32 15.57
N PRO A 218 -21.28 1.61 15.70
CA PRO A 218 -22.45 2.13 15.01
C PRO A 218 -22.27 1.80 13.54
N ALA A 219 -23.36 1.37 12.88
CA ALA A 219 -23.37 1.15 11.44
C ALA A 219 -22.62 2.31 10.79
N MET A 220 -21.46 2.01 10.18
CA MET A 220 -20.56 3.02 9.66
C MET A 220 -21.39 4.02 8.86
N SER A 221 -21.51 5.24 9.37
CA SER A 221 -22.14 6.31 8.62
C SER A 221 -21.42 6.38 7.27
N LYS A 222 -22.10 6.79 6.20
CA LYS A 222 -21.41 7.05 4.91
C LYS A 222 -20.29 8.11 5.03
N ALA A 223 -20.09 8.70 6.21
CA ALA A 223 -18.93 9.51 6.58
C ALA A 223 -17.71 8.68 7.06
N ALA A 224 -17.79 7.36 7.20
CA ALA A 224 -16.63 6.51 7.52
C ALA A 224 -15.67 6.28 6.34
N THR A 225 -15.92 6.91 5.19
CA THR A 225 -14.92 7.11 4.12
C THR A 225 -14.27 8.49 4.21
N GLU A 226 -14.60 9.31 5.21
CA GLU A 226 -13.74 10.39 5.64
C GLU A 226 -12.64 9.76 6.49
N TYR A 227 -11.40 9.86 5.99
CA TYR A 227 -10.22 9.62 6.81
C TYR A 227 -10.43 10.38 8.13
N GLN A 228 -10.51 9.69 9.26
CA GLN A 228 -10.36 10.34 10.56
C GLN A 228 -9.14 11.24 10.46
N ASP A 229 -9.34 12.55 10.64
CA ASP A 229 -8.26 13.50 10.78
C ASP A 229 -7.53 13.14 12.07
N ASP A 230 -6.55 12.24 11.98
CA ASP A 230 -5.46 12.09 12.94
C ASP A 230 -4.61 13.37 12.90
N ALA A 231 -5.23 14.51 13.20
CA ALA A 231 -4.57 15.79 13.45
C ALA A 231 -3.67 15.72 14.71
N SER A 232 -3.66 14.57 15.39
CA SER A 232 -2.94 14.26 16.62
C SER A 232 -1.58 13.56 16.41
N LYS A 233 -1.07 13.42 15.18
CA LYS A 233 0.36 13.10 15.01
C LYS A 233 1.19 14.33 15.35
N VAL A 234 1.83 14.27 16.51
CA VAL A 234 2.81 15.25 16.98
C VAL A 234 3.88 15.43 15.91
N GLU A 235 4.03 16.66 15.42
CA GLU A 235 5.14 16.99 14.53
C GLU A 235 6.43 16.92 15.32
N THR A 236 7.37 16.14 14.80
CA THR A 236 8.67 15.97 15.40
C THR A 236 9.72 16.42 14.41
N THR A 237 10.78 17.03 14.94
CA THR A 237 11.96 17.33 14.15
C THR A 237 13.19 16.84 14.85
N GLU A 238 14.05 16.19 14.09
CA GLU A 238 15.30 15.64 14.57
C GLU A 238 16.43 16.42 13.90
N PHE A 239 17.29 17.03 14.71
CA PHE A 239 18.54 17.61 14.23
C PHE A 239 19.61 16.52 14.21
N HIS A 240 20.25 16.32 13.06
CA HIS A 240 21.28 15.30 12.85
C HIS A 240 22.67 15.90 12.59
N GLY A 241 22.75 17.22 12.39
CA GLY A 241 24.02 17.91 12.19
C GLY A 241 24.91 17.80 13.43
N SER A 242 26.20 17.98 13.21
CA SER A 242 27.22 17.98 14.27
C SER A 242 26.97 19.05 15.33
N GLU A 243 26.70 20.29 14.90
CA GLU A 243 26.43 21.44 15.76
C GLU A 243 25.30 22.28 15.18
N GLN A 244 24.34 22.69 16.02
CA GLN A 244 23.22 23.53 15.58
C GLN A 244 23.61 25.00 15.43
N PHE A 245 24.58 25.44 16.23
CA PHE A 245 25.09 26.80 16.26
C PHE A 245 26.59 26.79 16.01
N ASP A 246 27.08 27.71 15.19
CA ASP A 246 28.50 27.94 15.01
C ASP A 246 29.13 28.62 16.25
N TYR A 247 30.44 28.84 16.21
CA TYR A 247 31.19 29.53 17.27
C TYR A 247 30.74 30.99 17.54
N LEU A 248 29.96 31.59 16.63
CA LEU A 248 29.37 32.92 16.75
C LEU A 248 27.90 32.88 17.18
N GLY A 249 27.34 31.70 17.47
CA GLY A 249 25.93 31.53 17.83
C GLY A 249 24.95 31.64 16.65
N ARG A 250 25.43 31.53 15.41
CA ARG A 250 24.61 31.56 14.19
C ARG A 250 24.21 30.15 13.81
N THR A 251 23.01 30.00 13.26
CA THR A 251 22.52 28.71 12.76
C THR A 251 23.08 28.39 11.37
N TYR A 252 22.89 27.15 10.91
CA TYR A 252 23.25 26.70 9.56
C TYR A 252 22.57 27.45 8.41
N MET A 253 21.63 28.37 8.70
CA MET A 253 21.00 29.26 7.73
C MET A 253 21.88 30.43 7.30
N HIS A 254 22.90 30.74 8.09
CA HIS A 254 23.84 31.80 7.75
C HIS A 254 24.65 31.37 6.55
N VAL A 255 24.57 32.16 5.48
CA VAL A 255 25.31 31.91 4.23
C VAL A 255 26.81 31.83 4.54
N PRO A 256 27.47 30.69 4.23
CA PRO A 256 28.89 30.54 4.48
C PRO A 256 29.72 31.56 3.71
N ARG A 257 30.75 32.10 4.36
CA ARG A 257 31.69 33.11 3.80
C ARG A 257 33.12 32.61 3.73
N ASP A 258 33.36 31.42 4.24
CA ASP A 258 34.62 30.67 4.24
C ASP A 258 34.86 29.92 2.92
N LEU A 259 33.87 29.91 2.03
CA LEU A 259 33.98 29.33 0.70
C LEU A 259 34.77 30.25 -0.24
N ASP A 260 35.55 29.64 -1.14
CA ASP A 260 36.25 30.34 -2.22
C ASP A 260 35.29 30.97 -3.25
N VAL A 261 33.99 30.68 -3.15
CA VAL A 261 32.92 31.20 -4.00
C VAL A 261 32.04 32.14 -3.19
N ASP A 262 31.82 33.34 -3.71
CA ASP A 262 30.89 34.30 -3.13
C ASP A 262 29.44 33.97 -3.53
N LEU A 263 28.62 33.65 -2.53
CA LEU A 263 27.22 33.25 -2.64
C LEU A 263 26.23 34.43 -2.53
N HIS A 264 26.72 35.66 -2.40
CA HIS A 264 25.89 36.87 -2.31
C HIS A 264 25.71 37.61 -3.65
N LYS A 265 26.17 37.04 -4.75
CA LYS A 265 26.03 37.64 -6.08
C LYS A 265 24.58 37.63 -6.56
N GLU A 266 24.29 38.47 -7.54
CA GLU A 266 23.02 38.39 -8.26
C GLU A 266 22.96 37.06 -9.03
N VAL A 267 21.84 36.35 -8.87
CA VAL A 267 21.59 35.06 -9.52
C VAL A 267 21.65 35.22 -11.04
N GLY A 268 22.42 34.36 -11.72
CA GLY A 268 22.58 34.39 -13.18
C GLY A 268 23.68 35.33 -13.70
N SER A 269 24.45 35.97 -12.82
CA SER A 269 25.64 36.76 -13.21
C SER A 269 26.78 35.91 -13.76
N VAL A 270 26.84 34.62 -13.40
CA VAL A 270 27.90 33.70 -13.80
C VAL A 270 27.40 32.79 -14.93
N LYS A 271 28.26 32.54 -15.91
CA LYS A 271 27.97 31.62 -17.02
C LYS A 271 27.93 30.17 -16.52
N ASN A 272 26.86 29.45 -16.83
CA ASN A 272 26.69 28.06 -16.43
C ASN A 272 27.34 27.07 -17.41
N TYR A 273 27.66 25.90 -16.90
CA TYR A 273 28.19 24.75 -17.65
C TYR A 273 27.39 23.50 -17.30
N VAL A 274 27.37 22.51 -18.18
CA VAL A 274 26.72 21.23 -17.89
C VAL A 274 27.68 20.36 -17.08
N PRO A 275 27.23 19.77 -15.95
CA PRO A 275 28.09 18.95 -15.11
C PRO A 275 28.56 17.68 -15.81
N LYS A 276 29.64 17.07 -15.31
CA LYS A 276 30.21 15.83 -15.88
C LYS A 276 30.46 14.75 -14.84
N LYS A 277 30.67 15.12 -13.58
CA LYS A 277 31.09 14.22 -12.51
C LYS A 277 30.06 14.23 -11.39
N LEU A 278 29.84 13.05 -10.81
CA LEU A 278 29.09 12.90 -9.58
C LEU A 278 30.03 13.23 -8.41
N ILE A 279 29.70 14.24 -7.61
CA ILE A 279 30.49 14.64 -6.44
C ILE A 279 30.03 13.91 -5.19
N HIS A 280 28.72 13.81 -4.98
CA HIS A 280 28.16 13.25 -3.75
C HIS A 280 26.82 12.56 -3.97
N THR A 281 26.46 11.68 -3.04
CA THR A 281 25.22 10.93 -3.07
C THR A 281 24.64 10.84 -1.66
N TRP A 282 23.49 11.47 -1.45
CA TRP A 282 22.76 11.40 -0.18
C TRP A 282 21.74 10.24 -0.22
N LYS A 283 21.84 9.34 0.77
CA LYS A 283 20.97 8.15 0.91
C LYS A 283 20.33 8.11 2.31
N SER A 284 19.30 8.93 2.54
CA SER A 284 18.54 8.90 3.81
C SER A 284 17.04 8.69 3.62
N HIS A 285 16.48 9.03 2.45
CA HIS A 285 15.08 8.76 2.17
C HIS A 285 14.85 7.29 1.86
N THR A 286 13.74 6.75 2.36
CA THR A 286 13.37 5.34 2.14
C THR A 286 12.48 5.15 0.91
N LYS A 287 11.87 6.24 0.43
CA LYS A 287 10.99 6.26 -0.74
C LYS A 287 11.42 7.34 -1.74
N ALA A 288 10.75 7.35 -2.89
CA ALA A 288 10.95 8.30 -3.98
C ALA A 288 10.98 9.76 -3.51
N ILE A 289 11.93 10.54 -4.06
CA ILE A 289 12.02 11.98 -3.83
C ILE A 289 11.00 12.66 -4.74
N THR A 290 10.19 13.52 -4.15
CA THR A 290 9.07 14.20 -4.84
C THR A 290 9.43 15.63 -5.23
N SER A 291 10.22 16.34 -4.42
CA SER A 291 10.71 17.67 -4.76
C SER A 291 12.09 17.93 -4.18
N LEU A 292 12.86 18.75 -4.89
CA LEU A 292 14.18 19.23 -4.50
C LEU A 292 14.22 20.73 -4.73
N ARG A 293 14.70 21.48 -3.75
CA ARG A 293 14.85 22.93 -3.82
C ARG A 293 16.14 23.37 -3.15
N PHE A 294 16.95 24.12 -3.86
CA PHE A 294 18.03 24.87 -3.22
C PHE A 294 17.50 26.00 -2.36
N PHE A 295 18.30 26.37 -1.37
CA PHE A 295 18.06 27.56 -0.57
C PHE A 295 17.97 28.81 -1.46
N PRO A 296 16.95 29.67 -1.29
CA PRO A 296 16.78 30.85 -2.12
C PRO A 296 18.01 31.77 -2.05
N SER A 297 18.33 32.43 -3.16
CA SER A 297 19.53 33.27 -3.35
C SER A 297 20.86 32.52 -3.29
N ALA A 298 21.24 31.95 -2.15
CA ALA A 298 22.60 31.49 -1.89
C ALA A 298 22.88 30.02 -2.25
N GLY A 299 21.88 29.13 -2.20
CA GLY A 299 22.05 27.71 -2.54
C GLY A 299 22.89 26.87 -1.57
N HIS A 300 23.28 27.40 -0.41
CA HIS A 300 24.12 26.68 0.57
C HIS A 300 23.42 25.51 1.28
N LEU A 301 22.09 25.52 1.33
CA LEU A 301 21.28 24.40 1.82
C LEU A 301 20.48 23.79 0.67
N LEU A 302 20.16 22.51 0.81
CA LEU A 302 19.26 21.78 -0.07
C LEU A 302 18.11 21.22 0.75
N LEU A 303 16.88 21.46 0.29
CA LEU A 303 15.66 20.86 0.84
C LEU A 303 15.22 19.72 -0.07
N SER A 304 15.02 18.55 0.52
CA SER A 304 14.44 17.40 -0.15
C SER A 304 13.15 16.98 0.53
N SER A 305 12.13 16.68 -0.28
CA SER A 305 10.91 16.05 0.18
C SER A 305 10.74 14.70 -0.47
N ALA A 306 10.19 13.74 0.27
CA ALA A 306 9.97 12.41 -0.27
C ALA A 306 8.59 11.85 0.05
N ALA A 307 8.27 10.77 -0.65
CA ALA A 307 7.03 10.02 -0.49
C ALA A 307 6.96 9.24 0.84
N ASP A 308 8.02 9.27 1.65
CA ASP A 308 8.07 8.75 3.01
C ASP A 308 7.38 9.67 4.05
N GLY A 309 6.91 10.85 3.61
CA GLY A 309 6.25 11.83 4.49
C GLY A 309 7.24 12.70 5.26
N LYS A 310 8.53 12.65 4.93
CA LYS A 310 9.59 13.42 5.58
C LYS A 310 10.17 14.47 4.62
N ALA A 311 10.41 15.66 5.15
CA ALA A 311 11.28 16.65 4.51
C ALA A 311 12.64 16.64 5.22
N LYS A 312 13.72 16.87 4.49
CA LYS A 312 15.10 16.86 5.01
C LYS A 312 15.86 18.06 4.45
N ILE A 313 16.66 18.68 5.31
CA ILE A 313 17.60 19.75 4.92
C ILE A 313 19.02 19.20 4.97
N TRP A 314 19.78 19.49 3.92
CA TRP A 314 21.15 19.04 3.72
C TRP A 314 22.07 20.24 3.59
N ASP A 315 23.27 20.10 4.14
CA ASP A 315 24.39 20.96 3.79
C ASP A 315 24.92 20.58 2.40
N VAL A 316 25.30 21.58 1.61
CA VAL A 316 25.80 21.41 0.24
C VAL A 316 27.33 21.46 0.19
N TYR A 317 28.00 22.12 1.13
CA TYR A 317 29.42 22.46 1.01
C TYR A 317 30.34 21.71 1.97
N HIS A 318 30.19 21.91 3.29
CA HIS A 318 31.16 21.52 4.32
C HIS A 318 31.24 20.00 4.49
N SER A 319 30.39 19.45 5.35
CA SER A 319 30.32 18.01 5.64
C SER A 319 29.33 17.31 4.73
N ARG A 320 28.50 18.08 4.02
CA ARG A 320 27.41 17.57 3.16
C ARG A 320 26.49 16.62 3.93
N GLU A 321 26.34 16.88 5.22
CA GLU A 321 25.59 16.04 6.12
C GLU A 321 24.09 16.36 6.08
N LEU A 322 23.31 15.42 6.60
CA LEU A 322 21.92 15.66 6.91
C LEU A 322 21.87 16.60 8.12
N LEU A 323 21.34 17.81 7.95
CA LEU A 323 21.23 18.77 9.04
C LEU A 323 19.99 18.50 9.88
N ARG A 324 18.82 18.39 9.25
CA ARG A 324 17.54 18.25 9.96
C ARG A 324 16.54 17.39 9.18
N THR A 325 15.79 16.57 9.91
CA THR A 325 14.62 15.84 9.40
C THR A 325 13.34 16.42 10.00
N PHE A 326 12.34 16.65 9.16
CA PHE A 326 11.01 17.12 9.51
C PHE A 326 10.01 15.99 9.29
N SER A 327 9.42 15.50 10.39
CA SER A 327 8.37 14.49 10.37
C SER A 327 7.07 15.06 10.93
N GLY A 328 6.01 14.99 10.15
CA GLY A 328 4.71 15.49 10.57
C GLY A 328 3.59 15.20 9.59
N HIS A 329 3.92 14.82 8.35
CA HIS A 329 2.93 14.37 7.39
C HIS A 329 2.61 12.89 7.55
N SER A 330 1.33 12.54 7.42
CA SER A 330 0.87 11.15 7.52
C SER A 330 1.03 10.39 6.20
N LYS A 331 1.02 11.13 5.08
CA LYS A 331 1.19 10.59 3.72
C LYS A 331 2.35 11.27 2.99
N ALA A 332 2.61 10.80 1.77
CA ALA A 332 3.66 11.31 0.89
C ALA A 332 3.53 12.82 0.63
N ILE A 333 4.64 13.54 0.73
CA ILE A 333 4.74 14.97 0.40
C ILE A 333 4.70 15.11 -1.12
N THR A 334 3.83 15.97 -1.65
CA THR A 334 3.62 16.20 -3.09
C THR A 334 4.58 17.22 -3.67
N ASP A 335 4.72 18.37 -3.02
CA ASP A 335 5.62 19.45 -3.42
C ASP A 335 6.08 20.25 -2.20
N THR A 336 7.17 21.00 -2.36
CA THR A 336 7.73 21.85 -1.32
C THR A 336 8.29 23.12 -1.94
N ASP A 337 8.18 24.23 -1.21
CA ASP A 337 8.62 25.54 -1.68
C ASP A 337 9.20 26.36 -0.51
N PHE A 338 10.30 27.07 -0.77
CA PHE A 338 10.89 27.99 0.21
C PHE A 338 10.21 29.34 0.15
N HIS A 339 10.04 29.98 1.31
CA HIS A 339 9.75 31.41 1.36
C HIS A 339 10.95 32.19 0.78
N PRO A 340 10.76 33.33 0.09
CA PRO A 340 11.87 34.08 -0.52
C PRO A 340 12.97 34.51 0.45
N SER A 341 12.64 34.75 1.73
CA SER A 341 13.63 35.04 2.78
C SER A 341 14.42 33.81 3.26
N GLY A 342 13.95 32.61 2.92
CA GLY A 342 14.53 31.33 3.33
C GLY A 342 14.25 30.89 4.76
N LYS A 343 13.71 31.75 5.64
CA LYS A 343 13.46 31.40 7.06
C LYS A 343 12.36 30.36 7.28
N THR A 344 11.47 30.20 6.31
CA THR A 344 10.35 29.28 6.38
C THR A 344 10.19 28.56 5.06
N PHE A 345 9.57 27.38 5.11
CA PHE A 345 9.21 26.62 3.91
C PHE A 345 7.86 25.95 4.09
N LEU A 346 7.19 25.69 2.98
CA LEU A 346 5.90 25.03 2.94
C LEU A 346 6.03 23.63 2.38
N THR A 347 5.35 22.68 3.00
CA THR A 347 5.19 21.31 2.49
C THR A 347 3.72 21.03 2.23
N ALA A 348 3.41 20.45 1.07
CA ALA A 348 2.09 19.91 0.74
C ALA A 348 2.14 18.38 0.77
N SER A 349 1.08 17.74 1.23
CA SER A 349 1.02 16.28 1.26
C SER A 349 -0.34 15.74 0.82
N TYR A 350 -0.33 14.47 0.40
CA TYR A 350 -1.56 13.71 0.12
C TYR A 350 -2.43 13.49 1.36
N ASP A 351 -1.96 13.85 2.57
CA ASP A 351 -2.76 13.87 3.79
C ASP A 351 -3.74 15.06 3.86
N ARG A 352 -3.84 15.86 2.77
CA ARG A 352 -4.72 17.04 2.65
C ARG A 352 -4.28 18.22 3.52
N GLN A 353 -3.13 18.11 4.17
CA GLN A 353 -2.56 19.16 5.01
C GLN A 353 -1.42 19.84 4.27
N MET A 354 -1.31 21.13 4.52
CA MET A 354 -0.18 21.96 4.15
C MET A 354 0.44 22.50 5.42
N LYS A 355 1.75 22.35 5.58
CA LYS A 355 2.44 22.73 6.81
C LYS A 355 3.50 23.77 6.52
N LEU A 356 3.49 24.84 7.31
CA LEU A 356 4.51 25.87 7.32
C LEU A 356 5.53 25.52 8.39
N TRP A 357 6.78 25.36 7.98
CA TRP A 357 7.88 24.97 8.85
C TRP A 357 8.87 26.10 8.98
N ASP A 358 9.41 26.22 10.18
CA ASP A 358 10.60 27.00 10.47
C ASP A 358 11.86 26.22 10.06
N THR A 359 12.67 26.81 9.19
CA THR A 359 13.91 26.17 8.74
C THR A 359 14.96 26.05 9.84
N GLU A 360 15.01 26.98 10.80
CA GLU A 360 16.08 27.06 11.81
C GLU A 360 15.83 26.07 12.95
N TYR A 361 14.64 26.16 13.54
CA TYR A 361 14.30 25.42 14.75
C TYR A 361 13.51 24.14 14.46
N GLY A 362 12.99 23.96 13.25
CA GLY A 362 12.19 22.80 12.90
C GLY A 362 10.73 22.90 13.31
N LYS A 363 10.28 23.99 13.92
CA LYS A 363 8.91 24.06 14.44
C LYS A 363 7.89 24.13 13.30
N CYS A 364 6.79 23.40 13.43
CA CYS A 364 5.61 23.62 12.60
C CYS A 364 4.93 24.91 13.10
N ILE A 365 4.94 25.95 12.28
CA ILE A 365 4.40 27.28 12.60
C ILE A 365 2.88 27.28 12.43
N ALA A 366 2.41 26.76 11.29
CA ALA A 366 1.01 26.78 10.93
C ALA A 366 0.63 25.55 10.08
N ARG A 367 -0.64 25.17 10.16
CA ARG A 367 -1.25 24.10 9.36
C ARG A 367 -2.41 24.71 8.57
N PHE A 368 -2.48 24.42 7.28
CA PHE A 368 -3.57 24.84 6.41
C PHE A 368 -4.22 23.60 5.80
N SER A 369 -5.55 23.56 5.80
CA SER A 369 -6.32 22.48 5.21
C SER A 369 -7.57 23.04 4.55
N THR A 370 -7.91 22.47 3.41
CA THR A 370 -9.16 22.73 2.67
C THR A 370 -9.99 21.44 2.54
N GLY A 371 -9.59 20.35 3.23
CA GLY A 371 -10.19 19.02 3.10
C GLY A 371 -9.90 18.30 1.78
N LYS A 372 -9.14 18.92 0.87
CA LYS A 372 -8.74 18.39 -0.44
C LYS A 372 -7.22 18.26 -0.53
N THR A 373 -6.72 17.43 -1.44
CA THR A 373 -5.28 17.18 -1.55
C THR A 373 -4.57 18.28 -2.36
N PRO A 374 -3.55 18.95 -1.80
CA PRO A 374 -2.70 19.88 -2.54
C PRO A 374 -1.68 19.14 -3.43
N HIS A 375 -1.56 19.53 -4.70
CA HIS A 375 -0.59 18.98 -5.65
C HIS A 375 0.67 19.84 -5.79
N VAL A 376 0.52 21.17 -5.79
CA VAL A 376 1.64 22.11 -5.99
C VAL A 376 1.50 23.31 -5.07
N LEU A 377 2.63 23.78 -4.53
CA LEU A 377 2.71 24.98 -3.71
C LEU A 377 3.68 25.98 -4.33
N ARG A 378 3.33 27.27 -4.28
CA ARG A 378 4.27 28.35 -4.57
C ARG A 378 4.05 29.53 -3.64
N PHE A 379 5.12 29.96 -2.97
CA PHE A 379 5.14 31.27 -2.33
C PHE A 379 5.15 32.39 -3.36
N ASN A 380 4.54 33.52 -3.02
CA ASN A 380 4.72 34.72 -3.82
C ASN A 380 6.16 35.21 -3.68
N PRO A 381 6.93 35.35 -4.78
CA PRO A 381 8.30 35.87 -4.72
C PRO A 381 8.36 37.38 -4.46
N GLY A 382 7.25 38.11 -4.61
CA GLY A 382 7.17 39.54 -4.39
C GLY A 382 7.35 39.91 -2.92
N ALA A 383 8.04 41.02 -2.65
CA ALA A 383 8.29 41.50 -1.29
C ALA A 383 6.99 41.90 -0.57
N ASP A 384 6.02 42.47 -1.27
CA ASP A 384 4.80 43.02 -0.68
C ASP A 384 3.84 41.92 -0.17
N HIS A 385 3.79 40.80 -0.88
CA HIS A 385 2.85 39.69 -0.62
C HIS A 385 3.58 38.40 -0.22
N SER A 386 4.80 38.50 0.33
CA SER A 386 5.61 37.31 0.64
C SER A 386 4.97 36.38 1.67
N HIS A 387 4.07 36.91 2.50
CA HIS A 387 3.30 36.19 3.50
C HIS A 387 2.17 35.35 2.89
N GLU A 388 1.91 35.47 1.59
CA GLU A 388 0.88 34.71 0.90
C GLU A 388 1.48 33.62 0.01
N PHE A 389 0.74 32.53 -0.15
CA PHE A 389 1.12 31.46 -1.08
C PHE A 389 -0.10 30.96 -1.86
N LEU A 390 0.18 30.35 -3.01
CA LEU A 390 -0.81 29.68 -3.85
C LEU A 390 -0.66 28.17 -3.71
N ALA A 391 -1.80 27.50 -3.54
CA ALA A 391 -1.93 26.05 -3.49
C ALA A 391 -2.79 25.57 -4.66
N GLY A 392 -2.23 24.73 -5.52
CA GLY A 392 -2.99 24.05 -6.56
C GLY A 392 -3.62 22.77 -6.01
N MET A 393 -4.94 22.72 -5.94
CA MET A 393 -5.66 21.60 -5.33
C MET A 393 -6.09 20.57 -6.37
N SER A 394 -6.43 19.37 -5.90
CA SER A 394 -7.10 18.35 -6.73
C SER A 394 -8.52 18.75 -7.12
N ASP A 395 -9.17 19.61 -6.34
CA ASP A 395 -10.54 20.06 -6.55
C ASP A 395 -10.65 21.18 -7.60
N LYS A 396 -9.74 21.20 -8.58
CA LYS A 396 -9.69 22.17 -9.69
C LYS A 396 -9.45 23.62 -9.27
N LYS A 397 -9.57 23.92 -7.98
CA LYS A 397 -9.37 25.23 -7.41
C LYS A 397 -7.91 25.49 -7.11
N ILE A 398 -7.46 26.70 -7.40
CA ILE A 398 -6.24 27.26 -6.81
C ILE A 398 -6.71 28.06 -5.61
N VAL A 399 -6.07 27.86 -4.47
CA VAL A 399 -6.40 28.56 -3.23
C VAL A 399 -5.22 29.45 -2.85
N GLN A 400 -5.53 30.67 -2.43
CA GLN A 400 -4.58 31.64 -1.89
C GLN A 400 -4.80 31.75 -0.39
N PHE A 401 -3.73 31.58 0.37
CA PHE A 401 -3.73 31.65 1.83
C PHE A 401 -2.77 32.75 2.30
N ASP A 402 -3.12 33.43 3.38
CA ASP A 402 -2.19 34.26 4.15
C ASP A 402 -1.61 33.40 5.29
N THR A 403 -0.28 33.34 5.38
CA THR A 403 0.42 32.57 6.42
C THR A 403 0.24 33.13 7.83
N ARG A 404 -0.12 34.42 7.97
CA ARG A 404 -0.26 35.09 9.27
C ARG A 404 -1.63 34.85 9.90
N SER A 405 -2.69 34.96 9.09
CA SER A 405 -4.06 34.70 9.56
C SER A 405 -4.41 33.22 9.47
N GLY A 406 -3.83 32.51 8.49
CA GLY A 406 -4.23 31.15 8.12
C GLY A 406 -5.60 31.06 7.46
N GLU A 407 -6.20 32.19 7.14
CA GLU A 407 -7.45 32.27 6.42
C GLU A 407 -7.23 32.16 4.92
N LEU A 408 -8.27 31.68 4.25
CA LEU A 408 -8.35 31.65 2.80
C LEU A 408 -8.63 33.07 2.30
N VAL A 409 -7.71 33.63 1.51
CA VAL A 409 -7.83 34.98 0.94
C VAL A 409 -8.65 34.95 -0.33
N GLN A 410 -8.33 34.02 -1.24
CA GLN A 410 -8.95 33.98 -2.57
C GLN A 410 -9.02 32.55 -3.12
N GLU A 411 -10.07 32.26 -3.89
CA GLU A 411 -10.20 31.03 -4.69
C GLU A 411 -10.20 31.37 -6.19
N TYR A 412 -9.53 30.55 -6.99
CA TYR A 412 -9.56 30.58 -8.46
C TYR A 412 -10.11 29.24 -8.96
N ASP A 413 -11.30 29.25 -9.54
CA ASP A 413 -12.14 28.05 -9.74
C ASP A 413 -12.39 27.68 -11.23
N HIS A 414 -11.71 28.33 -12.17
CA HIS A 414 -12.03 28.13 -13.59
C HIS A 414 -11.41 26.89 -14.23
N HIS A 415 -10.52 26.15 -13.54
CA HIS A 415 -10.00 24.88 -14.09
C HIS A 415 -11.05 23.76 -14.03
N LEU A 416 -10.93 22.79 -14.94
CA LEU A 416 -11.89 21.67 -15.00
C LEU A 416 -11.36 20.40 -14.33
N ALA A 417 -10.05 20.33 -14.07
CA ALA A 417 -9.38 19.19 -13.45
C ALA A 417 -8.31 19.64 -12.45
N ALA A 418 -7.65 18.68 -11.80
CA ALA A 418 -6.58 18.92 -10.83
C ALA A 418 -5.46 19.81 -11.41
N ILE A 419 -4.94 20.71 -10.57
CA ILE A 419 -3.85 21.62 -10.96
C ILE A 419 -2.52 20.90 -10.81
N ASN A 420 -1.71 20.91 -11.87
CA ASN A 420 -0.42 20.26 -11.91
C ASN A 420 0.71 21.18 -11.44
N THR A 421 0.74 22.42 -11.97
CA THR A 421 1.80 23.36 -11.61
C THR A 421 1.30 24.80 -11.65
N ILE A 422 1.93 25.63 -10.82
CA ILE A 422 1.73 27.08 -10.70
C ILE A 422 3.11 27.72 -10.83
N THR A 423 3.21 28.82 -11.57
CA THR A 423 4.45 29.56 -11.74
C THR A 423 4.18 31.05 -11.87
N PHE A 424 4.84 31.85 -11.04
CA PHE A 424 4.79 33.31 -11.10
C PHE A 424 5.55 33.84 -12.32
N VAL A 425 4.99 34.87 -12.94
CA VAL A 425 5.40 35.46 -14.21
C VAL A 425 5.19 36.98 -14.14
N ASP A 426 5.90 37.75 -14.97
CA ASP A 426 5.69 39.19 -15.11
C ASP A 426 5.90 39.92 -13.76
N GLU A 427 7.10 39.73 -13.18
CA GLU A 427 7.49 40.34 -11.90
C GLU A 427 6.52 40.02 -10.75
N ASN A 428 5.97 38.79 -10.75
CA ASN A 428 5.03 38.25 -9.76
C ASN A 428 3.63 38.87 -9.77
N ARG A 429 3.36 39.80 -10.68
CA ARG A 429 2.01 40.35 -10.88
C ARG A 429 1.04 39.30 -11.41
N ARG A 430 1.55 38.36 -12.20
CA ARG A 430 0.76 37.32 -12.85
C ARG A 430 1.28 35.95 -12.49
N PHE A 431 0.43 34.95 -12.65
CA PHE A 431 0.88 33.57 -12.57
C PHE A 431 0.21 32.74 -13.66
N ILE A 432 0.92 31.70 -14.09
CA ILE A 432 0.41 30.70 -15.01
C ILE A 432 0.15 29.44 -14.20
N SER A 433 -1.00 28.84 -14.43
CA SER A 433 -1.30 27.51 -13.92
C SER A 433 -1.71 26.56 -15.04
N THR A 434 -1.36 25.30 -14.84
CA THR A 434 -1.70 24.20 -15.74
C THR A 434 -2.45 23.13 -14.96
N SER A 435 -3.32 22.41 -15.66
CA SER A 435 -4.12 21.37 -15.06
C SER A 435 -4.20 20.14 -15.98
N ASP A 436 -4.77 19.07 -15.43
CA ASP A 436 -4.98 17.81 -16.15
C ASP A 436 -6.01 17.92 -17.28
N ASP A 437 -6.78 19.01 -17.34
CA ASP A 437 -7.71 19.30 -18.44
C ASP A 437 -7.00 19.70 -19.75
N LYS A 438 -5.65 19.64 -19.76
CA LYS A 438 -4.76 20.00 -20.89
C LYS A 438 -4.83 21.47 -21.25
N SER A 439 -5.22 22.33 -20.31
CA SER A 439 -5.21 23.77 -20.50
C SER A 439 -4.09 24.46 -19.72
N LEU A 440 -3.76 25.63 -20.22
CA LEU A 440 -2.94 26.62 -19.54
C LEU A 440 -3.79 27.87 -19.33
N ARG A 441 -3.85 28.33 -18.08
CA ARG A 441 -4.54 29.57 -17.71
C ARG A 441 -3.54 30.56 -17.14
N ALA A 442 -3.58 31.80 -17.63
CA ALA A 442 -2.82 32.92 -17.09
C ALA A 442 -3.76 33.80 -16.26
N TRP A 443 -3.30 34.20 -15.09
CA TRP A 443 -4.09 34.89 -14.07
C TRP A 443 -3.37 36.17 -13.66
N GLU A 444 -4.15 37.16 -13.25
CA GLU A 444 -3.63 38.27 -12.47
C GLU A 444 -3.69 37.90 -10.99
N TYR A 445 -2.64 38.23 -10.25
CA TYR A 445 -2.57 37.91 -8.83
C TYR A 445 -3.64 38.69 -8.05
N GLY A 446 -4.39 37.99 -7.21
CA GLY A 446 -5.51 38.54 -6.43
C GLY A 446 -6.84 38.63 -7.19
N ILE A 447 -6.88 38.31 -8.49
CA ILE A 447 -8.11 38.39 -9.30
C ILE A 447 -8.52 36.99 -9.77
N PRO A 448 -9.71 36.49 -9.40
CA PRO A 448 -10.13 35.11 -9.69
C PRO A 448 -10.51 34.82 -11.15
N VAL A 449 -10.35 35.79 -12.06
CA VAL A 449 -10.71 35.65 -13.47
C VAL A 449 -9.45 35.45 -14.31
N PRO A 450 -9.36 34.38 -15.12
CA PRO A 450 -8.20 34.17 -15.96
C PRO A 450 -8.15 35.20 -17.09
N ILE A 451 -7.00 35.83 -17.29
CA ILE A 451 -6.73 36.75 -18.41
C ILE A 451 -6.75 35.96 -19.72
N LYS A 452 -6.11 34.79 -19.71
CA LYS A 452 -5.92 33.97 -20.90
C LYS A 452 -6.21 32.52 -20.61
N PHE A 453 -7.00 31.92 -21.49
CA PHE A 453 -7.22 30.49 -21.57
C PHE A 453 -6.61 29.96 -22.87
N ILE A 454 -5.82 28.89 -22.76
CA ILE A 454 -5.20 28.20 -23.89
C ILE A 454 -5.48 26.71 -23.73
N ALA A 455 -6.24 26.16 -24.65
CA ALA A 455 -6.46 24.74 -24.78
C ALA A 455 -6.56 24.41 -26.27
N GLU A 456 -5.67 23.55 -26.74
CA GLU A 456 -5.62 23.11 -28.13
C GLU A 456 -5.85 21.60 -28.17
N PRO A 457 -6.53 21.04 -29.18
CA PRO A 457 -6.84 19.60 -29.21
C PRO A 457 -5.59 18.69 -29.19
N TYR A 458 -4.47 19.17 -29.72
CA TYR A 458 -3.19 18.47 -29.75
C TYR A 458 -2.34 18.67 -28.48
N MET A 459 -2.78 19.53 -27.56
CA MET A 459 -2.06 19.79 -26.32
C MET A 459 -2.24 18.62 -25.36
N PHE A 460 -1.14 18.23 -24.72
CA PHE A 460 -1.15 17.27 -23.61
C PHE A 460 -1.02 18.01 -22.28
N ALA A 461 -1.35 17.31 -21.18
CA ALA A 461 -1.20 17.86 -19.84
C ALA A 461 0.25 18.33 -19.62
N LEU A 462 0.37 19.54 -19.07
CA LEU A 462 1.65 20.14 -18.70
C LEU A 462 1.87 19.88 -17.21
N THR A 463 2.85 19.04 -16.89
CA THR A 463 3.01 18.48 -15.54
C THR A 463 3.89 19.34 -14.64
N ARG A 464 4.97 19.92 -15.18
CA ARG A 464 5.92 20.78 -14.44
C ARG A 464 6.29 21.98 -15.28
N ALA A 465 6.66 23.07 -14.61
CA ALA A 465 7.08 24.31 -15.27
C ALA A 465 8.37 24.87 -14.68
N ALA A 466 9.09 25.60 -15.53
CA ALA A 466 10.31 26.32 -15.19
C ALA A 466 10.23 27.74 -15.78
N PRO A 467 10.18 28.79 -14.96
CA PRO A 467 10.32 30.15 -15.46
C PRO A 467 11.76 30.37 -15.95
N HIS A 468 11.90 31.06 -17.07
CA HIS A 468 13.21 31.48 -17.57
C HIS A 468 13.69 32.71 -16.78
N PRO A 469 14.99 32.82 -16.40
CA PRO A 469 15.51 33.94 -15.60
C PRO A 469 15.22 35.34 -16.18
N ASN A 470 15.25 35.49 -17.51
CA ASN A 470 14.85 36.71 -18.23
C ASN A 470 13.35 37.11 -18.07
N GLY A 471 12.51 36.30 -17.42
CA GLY A 471 11.09 36.58 -17.21
C GLY A 471 10.20 36.53 -18.47
N LYS A 472 10.78 36.40 -19.68
CA LYS A 472 10.04 36.42 -20.96
C LYS A 472 9.42 35.09 -21.36
N TYR A 473 9.91 33.98 -20.83
CA TYR A 473 9.51 32.64 -21.25
C TYR A 473 9.30 31.73 -20.05
N VAL A 474 8.41 30.75 -20.20
CA VAL A 474 8.25 29.64 -19.27
C VAL A 474 8.31 28.34 -20.08
N ALA A 475 9.16 27.42 -19.63
CA ALA A 475 9.24 26.08 -20.20
C ALA A 475 8.32 25.16 -19.42
N PHE A 476 7.53 24.36 -20.11
CA PHE A 476 6.65 23.38 -19.52
C PHE A 476 6.99 21.99 -20.03
N GLN A 477 7.02 21.03 -19.13
CA GLN A 477 7.10 19.62 -19.46
C GLN A 477 5.72 19.14 -19.93
N SER A 478 5.63 18.69 -21.17
CA SER A 478 4.41 18.09 -21.70
C SER A 478 4.43 16.57 -21.59
N GLY A 479 3.24 15.97 -21.46
CA GLY A 479 3.07 14.52 -21.44
C GLY A 479 3.47 13.82 -22.75
N ASP A 480 3.69 14.54 -23.85
CA ASP A 480 4.08 14.00 -25.15
C ASP A 480 5.61 13.83 -25.34
N ASN A 481 6.36 13.75 -24.23
CA ASN A 481 7.82 13.65 -24.20
C ASN A 481 8.54 14.86 -24.81
N GLN A 482 7.94 16.05 -24.72
CA GLN A 482 8.53 17.30 -25.19
C GLN A 482 8.48 18.37 -24.10
N ILE A 483 9.48 19.25 -24.11
CA ILE A 483 9.42 20.51 -23.36
C ILE A 483 8.96 21.59 -24.33
N VAL A 484 7.83 22.21 -24.01
CA VAL A 484 7.23 23.28 -24.80
C VAL A 484 7.44 24.62 -24.10
N VAL A 485 7.77 25.66 -24.87
CA VAL A 485 8.01 27.00 -24.33
C VAL A 485 6.84 27.92 -24.65
N TYR A 486 6.35 28.61 -23.63
CA TYR A 486 5.37 29.68 -23.77
C TYR A 486 6.02 31.03 -23.49
N GLY A 487 5.61 32.06 -24.23
CA GLY A 487 5.89 33.44 -23.86
C GLY A 487 5.18 33.77 -22.55
N ALA A 488 5.90 34.36 -21.61
CA ALA A 488 5.39 34.77 -20.31
C ALA A 488 4.89 36.23 -20.33
N THR A 489 5.24 36.97 -21.40
CA THR A 489 4.71 38.31 -21.68
C THR A 489 3.23 38.26 -22.06
N ASP A 490 2.57 39.41 -22.00
CA ASP A 490 1.14 39.70 -22.21
C ASP A 490 0.34 38.84 -23.22
N LYS A 491 0.97 38.35 -24.31
CA LYS A 491 0.31 37.53 -25.34
C LYS A 491 0.17 36.04 -24.98
N PHE A 492 0.92 35.54 -24.01
CA PHE A 492 0.93 34.13 -23.56
C PHE A 492 0.89 33.11 -24.71
N ARG A 493 1.75 33.24 -25.74
CA ARG A 493 1.71 32.36 -26.92
C ARG A 493 2.84 31.33 -26.90
N GLN A 494 2.55 30.10 -27.33
CA GLN A 494 3.55 29.07 -27.51
C GLN A 494 4.60 29.48 -28.55
N ASN A 495 5.88 29.36 -28.20
CA ASN A 495 6.99 29.57 -29.10
C ASN A 495 7.36 28.26 -29.80
N ARG A 496 6.80 28.04 -30.99
CA ARG A 496 7.01 26.82 -31.79
C ARG A 496 8.46 26.62 -32.27
N LYS A 497 9.33 27.63 -32.19
CA LYS A 497 10.76 27.48 -32.53
C LYS A 497 11.56 26.79 -31.43
N LYS A 498 11.07 26.82 -30.19
CA LYS A 498 11.72 26.23 -29.02
C LYS A 498 10.89 25.04 -28.53
N SER A 499 11.26 23.86 -29.03
CA SER A 499 10.74 22.58 -28.56
C SER A 499 11.91 21.65 -28.29
N PHE A 500 11.99 21.09 -27.09
CA PHE A 500 13.08 20.21 -26.70
C PHE A 500 12.57 18.78 -26.63
N ARG A 501 13.27 17.87 -27.31
CA ARG A 501 12.91 16.45 -27.46
C ARG A 501 14.12 15.57 -27.17
N GLY A 502 13.87 14.29 -26.89
CA GLY A 502 14.90 13.26 -26.71
C GLY A 502 14.99 12.68 -25.29
N HIS A 503 14.18 13.18 -24.35
CA HIS A 503 13.88 12.54 -23.08
C HIS A 503 12.55 11.79 -23.15
N ASN A 504 12.32 10.84 -22.24
CA ASN A 504 11.06 10.14 -22.10
C ASN A 504 10.42 10.53 -20.76
N ASN A 505 9.15 10.92 -20.81
CA ASN A 505 8.39 11.32 -19.64
C ASN A 505 7.52 10.15 -19.12
N ALA A 506 7.15 9.17 -19.96
CA ALA A 506 6.41 7.94 -19.60
C ALA A 506 5.22 8.10 -18.62
N GLY A 507 4.60 9.28 -18.55
CA GLY A 507 3.51 9.60 -17.60
C GLY A 507 3.96 10.05 -16.20
N TYR A 508 5.26 10.22 -15.97
CA TYR A 508 5.79 10.81 -14.74
C TYR A 508 5.69 12.34 -14.75
N ALA A 509 5.64 12.94 -13.56
CA ALA A 509 5.78 14.39 -13.40
C ALA A 509 7.26 14.74 -13.25
N VAL A 510 8.00 14.67 -14.36
CA VAL A 510 9.43 15.02 -14.37
C VAL A 510 9.62 16.52 -14.30
N ASP A 511 10.45 16.97 -13.36
CA ASP A 511 10.80 18.37 -13.17
C ASP A 511 11.68 18.88 -14.32
N VAL A 512 11.47 20.15 -14.65
CA VAL A 512 12.25 20.88 -15.64
C VAL A 512 12.80 22.11 -14.93
N LYS A 513 14.08 22.41 -15.16
CA LYS A 513 14.72 23.61 -14.64
C LYS A 513 15.63 24.22 -15.70
N ILE A 514 15.72 25.53 -15.64
CA ILE A 514 16.57 26.32 -16.52
C ILE A 514 17.76 26.75 -15.67
N SER A 515 18.96 26.77 -16.26
CA SER A 515 20.14 27.28 -15.59
C SER A 515 19.94 28.76 -15.19
N PRO A 516 20.58 29.23 -14.11
CA PRO A 516 20.47 30.63 -13.65
C PRO A 516 20.78 31.68 -14.73
N ASP A 517 21.70 31.41 -15.65
CA ASP A 517 22.02 32.28 -16.80
C ASP A 517 21.00 32.18 -17.96
N GLY A 518 20.09 31.21 -17.94
CA GLY A 518 19.15 30.93 -19.02
C GLY A 518 19.73 30.20 -20.24
N GLN A 519 20.99 29.74 -20.18
CA GLN A 519 21.66 29.11 -21.32
C GLN A 519 21.21 27.66 -21.54
N PHE A 520 20.95 26.90 -20.46
CA PHE A 520 20.62 25.49 -20.53
C PHE A 520 19.25 25.18 -19.94
N ILE A 521 18.59 24.18 -20.52
CA ILE A 521 17.47 23.49 -19.88
C ILE A 521 17.95 22.13 -19.43
N ALA A 522 17.56 21.71 -18.24
CA ALA A 522 17.71 20.36 -17.77
C ALA A 522 16.35 19.74 -17.45
N SER A 523 16.19 18.46 -17.78
CA SER A 523 15.08 17.64 -17.31
C SER A 523 15.57 16.25 -16.96
N GLY A 524 14.85 15.58 -16.08
CA GLY A 524 14.98 14.14 -15.90
C GLY A 524 14.40 13.35 -17.08
N ASP A 525 14.50 12.03 -16.97
CA ASP A 525 14.03 11.04 -17.92
C ASP A 525 13.52 9.83 -17.12
N SER A 526 12.49 9.16 -17.61
CA SER A 526 11.99 7.91 -17.03
C SER A 526 13.03 6.79 -17.07
N GLY A 527 13.97 6.86 -18.02
CA GLY A 527 15.11 5.94 -18.09
C GLY A 527 16.22 6.19 -17.06
N GLY A 528 16.03 7.13 -16.13
CA GLY A 528 17.05 7.52 -15.15
C GLY A 528 18.15 8.40 -15.74
N TYR A 529 17.90 9.05 -16.86
CA TYR A 529 18.84 10.00 -17.42
C TYR A 529 18.47 11.43 -17.04
N VAL A 530 19.47 12.30 -17.05
CA VAL A 530 19.28 13.74 -17.01
C VAL A 530 19.74 14.27 -18.36
N CYS A 531 18.81 14.91 -19.06
CA CYS A 531 19.01 15.45 -20.38
C CYS A 531 19.22 16.96 -20.27
N PHE A 532 20.25 17.45 -20.95
CA PHE A 532 20.57 18.87 -21.02
C PHE A 532 20.43 19.35 -22.46
N TRP A 533 19.78 20.49 -22.64
CA TRP A 533 19.65 21.15 -23.94
C TRP A 533 20.17 22.57 -23.87
N ASP A 534 20.73 23.04 -24.98
CA ASP A 534 21.03 24.46 -25.16
C ASP A 534 19.73 25.23 -25.50
N TRP A 535 19.39 26.22 -24.69
CA TRP A 535 18.21 27.06 -24.84
C TRP A 535 18.17 27.75 -26.21
N LYS A 536 19.33 28.21 -26.71
CA LYS A 536 19.38 29.00 -27.95
C LYS A 536 19.15 28.13 -29.18
N THR A 537 19.84 27.00 -29.28
CA THR A 537 19.76 26.12 -30.45
C THR A 537 18.63 25.09 -30.40
N GLY A 538 18.10 24.78 -29.21
CA GLY A 538 17.10 23.72 -29.03
C GLY A 538 17.67 22.30 -29.10
N LYS A 539 18.98 22.15 -29.29
CA LYS A 539 19.64 20.85 -29.45
C LYS A 539 19.99 20.26 -28.09
N MET A 540 19.86 18.93 -27.99
CA MET A 540 20.37 18.20 -26.83
C MET A 540 21.89 18.30 -26.81
N TYR A 541 22.43 18.83 -25.72
CA TYR A 541 23.85 19.09 -25.53
C TYR A 541 24.54 17.87 -24.91
N HIS A 542 23.95 17.33 -23.85
CA HIS A 542 24.55 16.22 -23.09
C HIS A 542 23.46 15.40 -22.40
N LYS A 543 23.75 14.12 -22.14
CA LYS A 543 22.87 13.19 -21.43
C LYS A 543 23.69 12.43 -20.41
N ILE A 544 23.29 12.49 -19.14
CA ILE A 544 24.00 11.87 -18.01
C ILE A 544 23.11 10.76 -17.43
N MET A 545 23.68 9.60 -17.14
CA MET A 545 22.96 8.56 -16.39
C MET A 545 22.96 8.92 -14.91
N ALA A 546 21.80 9.31 -14.38
CA ALA A 546 21.62 9.67 -12.99
C ALA A 546 20.84 8.61 -12.18
N GLY A 547 20.17 7.65 -12.81
CA GLY A 547 19.56 6.51 -12.14
C GLY A 547 20.63 5.60 -11.54
N GLY A 548 20.32 4.92 -10.43
CA GLY A 548 21.18 3.85 -9.92
C GLY A 548 21.40 2.72 -10.94
N LYS A 549 22.25 1.74 -10.63
CA LYS A 549 22.48 0.54 -11.48
C LYS A 549 21.19 -0.22 -11.83
N GLU A 550 20.13 -0.02 -11.04
CA GLU A 550 18.80 -0.63 -11.20
C GLU A 550 17.83 0.19 -12.07
N GLY A 551 18.25 1.34 -12.62
CA GLY A 551 17.47 2.06 -13.64
C GLY A 551 16.24 2.85 -13.13
N GLY A 552 16.33 3.47 -11.95
CA GLY A 552 15.27 4.33 -11.42
C GLY A 552 15.12 5.65 -12.18
N ALA A 553 13.87 6.03 -12.51
CA ALA A 553 13.54 7.29 -13.16
C ALA A 553 13.96 8.50 -12.31
N THR A 554 14.54 9.52 -12.96
CA THR A 554 14.94 10.77 -12.31
C THR A 554 13.81 11.77 -12.44
N THR A 555 13.15 12.08 -11.33
CA THR A 555 11.91 12.88 -11.31
C THR A 555 12.16 14.34 -10.95
N CYS A 556 13.12 14.62 -10.08
CA CYS A 556 13.37 15.96 -9.57
C CYS A 556 14.79 16.41 -9.90
N LEU A 557 14.93 17.70 -10.17
CA LEU A 557 16.18 18.33 -10.55
C LEU A 557 16.15 19.79 -10.09
N ASP A 558 17.29 20.30 -9.62
CA ASP A 558 17.48 21.72 -9.38
C ASP A 558 18.90 22.18 -9.71
N TRP A 559 19.02 23.40 -10.23
CA TRP A 559 20.31 24.02 -10.54
C TRP A 559 20.77 24.87 -9.35
N HIS A 560 22.07 24.83 -9.04
CA HIS A 560 22.59 25.72 -8.03
C HIS A 560 22.48 27.18 -8.50
N PRO A 561 21.93 28.11 -7.70
CA PRO A 561 21.64 29.48 -8.14
C PRO A 561 22.89 30.32 -8.44
N GLN A 562 23.98 30.09 -7.70
CA GLN A 562 25.19 30.93 -7.74
C GLN A 562 26.38 30.29 -8.48
N GLU A 563 26.34 28.98 -8.69
CA GLU A 563 27.49 28.24 -9.19
C GLU A 563 27.25 27.77 -10.61
N THR A 564 28.33 27.54 -11.34
CA THR A 564 28.27 27.40 -12.79
C THR A 564 27.76 26.05 -13.24
N SER A 565 28.24 24.97 -12.62
CA SER A 565 28.05 23.61 -13.12
C SER A 565 27.23 22.73 -12.20
N LYS A 566 26.93 23.18 -10.98
CA LYS A 566 26.37 22.31 -9.97
C LYS A 566 24.87 22.09 -10.12
N VAL A 567 24.50 20.81 -10.14
CA VAL A 567 23.11 20.35 -10.31
C VAL A 567 22.82 19.25 -9.32
N VAL A 568 21.64 19.29 -8.71
CA VAL A 568 21.15 18.22 -7.84
C VAL A 568 20.03 17.50 -8.56
N THR A 569 20.01 16.18 -8.44
CA THR A 569 19.01 15.32 -9.07
C THR A 569 18.50 14.31 -8.06
N GLY A 570 17.20 14.05 -8.06
CA GLY A 570 16.59 13.01 -7.23
C GLY A 570 15.73 12.09 -8.06
N GLY A 571 15.74 10.82 -7.68
CA GLY A 571 15.00 9.77 -8.36
C GLY A 571 13.91 9.13 -7.53
N LEU A 572 13.18 8.23 -8.20
CA LEU A 572 12.27 7.29 -7.54
C LEU A 572 13.00 6.28 -6.65
N ASP A 573 14.32 6.14 -6.81
CA ASP A 573 15.20 5.33 -5.97
C ASP A 573 15.41 5.93 -4.56
N GLY A 574 14.90 7.12 -4.29
CA GLY A 574 15.05 7.80 -2.99
C GLY A 574 16.47 8.36 -2.75
N VAL A 575 17.29 8.39 -3.81
CA VAL A 575 18.69 8.83 -3.73
C VAL A 575 18.82 10.20 -4.36
N ILE A 576 19.48 11.11 -3.65
CA ILE A 576 19.82 12.43 -4.17
C ILE A 576 21.27 12.39 -4.63
N LYS A 577 21.52 12.84 -5.86
CA LYS A 577 22.85 12.89 -6.48
C LYS A 577 23.24 14.32 -6.79
N TYR A 578 24.47 14.66 -6.47
CA TYR A 578 25.03 15.99 -6.67
C TYR A 578 26.13 15.97 -7.72
N TRP A 579 26.00 16.80 -8.74
CA TRP A 579 26.81 16.80 -9.95
C TRP A 579 27.56 18.12 -10.13
N ASP A 580 28.74 18.08 -10.75
CA ASP A 580 29.57 19.23 -11.16
C ASP A 580 30.38 18.94 -12.44
#